data_AF-A0A6L9QJL3-F1
#
_entry.id   AF-A0A6L9QJL3-F1
#
_cell.length_a   1.000
_cell.length_b   1.000
_cell.length_c   1.000
_cell.angle_alpha   90.00
_cell.angle_beta   90.00
_cell.angle_gamma   90.00
#
_symmetry.space_group_name_H-M   'P 1'
#
loop_
_entity.id
_entity.type
_entity.pdbx_description
1 polymer ?
#
loop_
_entity_poly.entity_id
_entity_poly.type
_entity_poly.pdbx_seq_one_letter_code
_entity_poly.pdbx_strand_id
1 'polypeptide(L)'
;PVRGALALARRLDETAVRDGDRIGWPTIEVVDAASRRVAPAGLDLYGGLPGIGLFLTYLSAVTDDSRAARLAERVADEVAVRLRAGADVPALGPVYHLAHAAAGVRRPRPL
;
A
#
# COMPACT_ATOMS: atom_id res chain seq x y z
N PRO A 1 20.99 2.91 -1.79
CA PRO A 1 19.69 2.21 -1.63
C PRO A 1 19.01 2.49 -0.27
N VAL A 2 19.63 2.15 0.86
CA VAL A 2 19.04 2.30 2.21
C VAL A 2 18.64 3.75 2.55
N ARG A 3 19.48 4.74 2.24
CA ARG A 3 19.15 6.16 2.46
C ARG A 3 17.86 6.61 1.75
N GLY A 4 17.64 6.09 0.54
CA GLY A 4 16.41 6.37 -0.22
C GLY A 4 15.18 5.74 0.44
N ALA A 5 15.30 4.50 0.92
CA ALA A 5 14.23 3.83 1.66
C ALA A 5 13.88 4.56 2.97
N LEU A 6 14.89 5.02 3.72
CA LEU A 6 14.68 5.84 4.92
C LEU A 6 13.99 7.17 4.59
N ALA A 7 14.34 7.82 3.48
CA ALA A 7 13.65 9.03 3.02
C ALA A 7 12.18 8.76 2.65
N LEU A 8 11.88 7.61 2.02
CA LEU A 8 10.51 7.20 1.73
C LEU A 8 9.72 6.91 3.01
N ALA A 9 10.30 6.23 3.98
CA ALA A 9 9.66 5.98 5.27
C ALA A 9 9.34 7.28 6.02
N ARG A 10 10.26 8.26 6.00
CA ARG A 10 9.99 9.60 6.54
C ARG A 10 8.85 10.29 5.83
N ARG A 11 8.82 10.25 4.49
CA ARG A 11 7.72 10.83 3.70
C ARG A 11 6.38 10.14 4.01
N LEU A 12 6.36 8.82 4.18
CA LEU A 12 5.16 8.09 4.60
C LEU A 12 4.69 8.58 5.97
N ASP A 13 5.59 8.71 6.94
CA ASP A 13 5.26 9.24 8.27
C ASP A 13 4.71 10.69 8.18
N GLU A 14 5.37 11.57 7.43
CA GLU A 14 4.97 12.97 7.27
C GLU A 14 3.61 13.14 6.57
N THR A 15 3.26 12.25 5.64
CA THR A 15 2.03 12.34 4.85
C THR A 15 0.88 11.50 5.38
N ALA A 16 1.08 10.75 6.47
CA ALA A 16 0.03 9.93 7.04
C ALA A 16 -1.08 10.79 7.67
N VAL A 17 -2.31 10.49 7.32
CA VAL A 17 -3.51 10.99 8.01
C VAL A 17 -3.69 10.16 9.28
N ARG A 18 -3.89 10.84 10.41
CA ARG A 18 -4.04 10.21 11.74
C ARG A 18 -5.28 10.75 12.43
N ASP A 19 -6.03 9.85 13.06
CA ASP A 19 -7.18 10.17 13.90
C ASP A 19 -7.23 9.20 15.08
N GLY A 20 -6.84 9.67 16.28
CA GLY A 20 -6.58 8.80 17.43
C GLY A 20 -5.55 7.71 17.09
N ASP A 21 -5.96 6.45 17.28
CA ASP A 21 -5.15 5.26 16.96
C ASP A 21 -5.24 4.82 15.49
N ARG A 22 -6.05 5.51 14.68
CA ARG A 22 -6.24 5.18 13.25
C ARG A 22 -5.16 5.87 12.42
N ILE A 23 -4.69 5.17 11.39
CA ILE A 23 -3.73 5.71 10.43
C ILE A 23 -4.12 5.36 8.99
N GLY A 24 -3.81 6.25 8.05
CA GLY A 24 -4.04 5.98 6.63
C GLY A 24 -3.38 6.99 5.70
N TRP A 25 -3.47 6.72 4.41
CA TRP A 25 -2.98 7.61 3.35
C TRP A 25 -4.04 7.76 2.27
N PRO A 26 -4.18 8.95 1.67
CA PRO A 26 -4.87 9.07 0.39
C PRO A 26 -4.05 8.37 -0.70
N THR A 27 -4.71 7.55 -1.50
CA THR A 27 -4.17 6.90 -2.69
C THR A 27 -5.01 7.26 -3.91
N ILE A 28 -4.48 6.93 -5.09
CA ILE A 28 -5.23 7.01 -6.34
C ILE A 28 -5.69 5.60 -6.68
N GLU A 29 -7.00 5.39 -6.59
CA GLU A 29 -7.61 4.16 -7.05
C GLU A 29 -7.98 4.27 -8.52
N VAL A 30 -7.66 3.21 -9.25
CA VAL A 30 -8.15 3.03 -10.61
C VAL A 30 -9.50 2.35 -10.56
N VAL A 31 -10.54 3.08 -10.95
CA VAL A 31 -11.90 2.52 -11.03
C VAL A 31 -12.10 1.82 -12.38
N ASP A 32 -11.64 2.44 -13.47
CA ASP A 32 -11.67 1.86 -14.82
C ASP A 32 -10.55 2.41 -15.72
N ALA A 33 -10.61 2.10 -17.03
CA ALA A 33 -9.60 2.52 -18.00
C ALA A 33 -9.43 4.05 -18.11
N ALA A 34 -10.50 4.82 -17.93
CA ALA A 34 -10.53 6.27 -18.12
C ALA A 34 -10.63 7.06 -16.81
N SER A 35 -11.11 6.44 -15.73
CA SER A 35 -11.36 7.14 -14.48
C SER A 35 -10.36 6.79 -13.37
N ARG A 36 -10.04 7.81 -12.58
CA ARG A 36 -9.18 7.74 -11.39
C ARG A 36 -9.89 8.52 -10.30
N ARG A 37 -9.83 8.04 -9.06
CA ARG A 37 -10.36 8.78 -7.91
C ARG A 37 -9.37 8.76 -6.76
N VAL A 38 -9.45 9.77 -5.91
CA VAL A 38 -8.79 9.74 -4.60
C VAL A 38 -9.61 8.84 -3.69
N ALA A 39 -8.94 7.87 -3.05
CA ALA A 39 -9.54 6.96 -2.08
C ALA A 39 -8.57 6.74 -0.91
N PRO A 40 -9.02 6.28 0.26
CA PRO A 40 -8.11 5.78 1.29
C PRO A 40 -7.33 4.57 0.79
N ALA A 41 -6.07 4.43 1.21
CA ALA A 41 -5.28 3.22 0.97
C ALA A 41 -6.06 1.99 1.47
N GLY A 42 -6.21 1.00 0.58
CA GLY A 42 -7.01 -0.20 0.81
C GLY A 42 -6.28 -1.29 1.58
N LEU A 43 -6.83 -2.50 1.55
CA LEU A 43 -6.22 -3.71 2.12
C LEU A 43 -5.53 -4.60 1.07
N ASP A 44 -5.32 -4.10 -0.14
CA ASP A 44 -4.52 -4.81 -1.13
C ASP A 44 -3.01 -4.64 -0.89
N LEU A 45 -2.22 -5.60 -1.36
CA LEU A 45 -0.77 -5.62 -1.09
C LEU A 45 0.02 -4.52 -1.83
N TYR A 46 -0.44 -4.05 -2.99
CA TYR A 46 0.39 -3.19 -3.85
C TYR A 46 0.12 -1.69 -3.68
N GLY A 47 -1.15 -1.31 -3.52
CA GLY A 47 -1.58 0.07 -3.30
C GLY A 47 -2.12 0.34 -1.91
N GLY A 48 -2.16 -0.68 -1.05
CA GLY A 48 -2.79 -0.63 0.26
C GLY A 48 -1.83 -0.69 1.45
N LEU A 49 -2.45 -0.69 2.63
CA LEU A 49 -1.78 -0.70 3.93
C LEU A 49 -0.86 -1.90 4.14
N PRO A 50 -1.21 -3.14 3.73
CA PRO A 50 -0.31 -4.29 3.90
C PRO A 50 1.05 -4.13 3.21
N GLY A 51 1.09 -3.53 2.01
CA GLY A 51 2.34 -3.26 1.30
C GLY A 51 3.20 -2.22 2.01
N ILE A 52 2.56 -1.15 2.50
CA ILE A 52 3.23 -0.11 3.30
C ILE A 52 3.82 -0.72 4.57
N GLY A 53 3.04 -1.53 5.29
CA GLY A 53 3.48 -2.22 6.50
C GLY A 53 4.66 -3.15 6.24
N LEU A 54 4.57 -4.00 5.21
CA LEU A 54 5.64 -4.92 4.82
C LEU A 54 6.95 -4.18 4.49
N PHE A 55 6.86 -3.09 3.72
CA PHE A 55 8.02 -2.24 3.41
C PHE A 55 8.67 -1.70 4.69
N LEU A 56 7.88 -1.16 5.61
CA LEU A 56 8.38 -0.56 6.85
C LEU A 56 8.98 -1.61 7.80
N THR A 57 8.34 -2.77 7.94
CA THR A 57 8.86 -3.90 8.75
C THR A 57 10.21 -4.38 8.22
N TYR A 58 10.33 -4.55 6.90
CA TYR A 58 11.60 -4.97 6.32
C TYR A 58 12.67 -3.89 6.49
N LEU A 59 12.32 -2.62 6.27
CA LEU A 59 13.24 -1.51 6.47
C LEU A 59 13.75 -1.44 7.90
N SER A 60 12.87 -1.53 8.90
CA SER A 60 13.30 -1.50 10.31
C SER A 60 14.19 -2.70 10.65
N ALA A 61 13.91 -3.88 10.12
CA ALA A 61 14.73 -5.07 10.37
C ALA A 61 16.16 -4.95 9.82
N VAL A 62 16.34 -4.26 8.68
CA VAL A 62 17.68 -4.11 8.06
C VAL A 62 18.44 -2.86 8.50
N THR A 63 17.77 -1.85 9.07
CA THR A 63 18.41 -0.59 9.50
C THR A 63 18.36 -0.32 10.99
N ASP A 64 17.63 -1.13 11.76
CA ASP A 64 17.32 -0.90 13.17
C ASP A 64 16.63 0.47 13.41
N ASP A 65 15.90 0.98 12.41
CA ASP A 65 15.24 2.29 12.50
C ASP A 65 13.93 2.16 13.29
N SER A 66 13.99 2.64 14.54
CA SER A 66 12.85 2.55 15.46
C SER A 66 11.62 3.36 15.01
N ARG A 67 11.77 4.39 14.15
CA ARG A 67 10.63 5.14 13.62
C ARG A 67 9.89 4.33 12.58
N ALA A 68 10.62 3.68 11.67
CA ALA A 68 10.05 2.74 10.72
C ALA A 68 9.36 1.58 11.44
N ALA A 69 9.95 1.04 12.51
CA ALA A 69 9.34 -0.02 13.32
C ALA A 69 7.98 0.40 13.92
N ARG A 70 7.93 1.56 14.60
CA ARG A 70 6.67 2.08 15.19
C ARG A 70 5.62 2.40 14.13
N LEU A 71 6.03 2.89 12.96
CA LEU A 71 5.09 3.12 11.86
C LEU A 71 4.56 1.81 11.30
N ALA A 72 5.40 0.78 11.18
CA ALA A 72 4.99 -0.56 10.74
C ALA A 72 3.95 -1.17 11.69
N GLU A 73 4.17 -1.06 13.01
CA GLU A 73 3.24 -1.53 14.05
C GLU A 73 1.87 -0.85 13.91
N ARG A 74 1.83 0.48 13.81
CA ARG A 74 0.57 1.21 13.61
C ARG A 74 -0.17 0.81 12.33
N VAL A 75 0.57 0.53 11.25
CA VAL A 75 -0.03 0.05 10.01
C VAL A 75 -0.60 -1.37 10.18
N ALA A 76 0.11 -2.25 10.88
CA ALA A 76 -0.37 -3.59 11.18
C ALA A 76 -1.65 -3.57 12.06
N ASP A 77 -1.68 -2.70 13.07
CA ASP A 77 -2.87 -2.50 13.91
C ASP A 77 -4.06 -2.01 13.08
N GLU A 78 -3.85 -1.03 12.19
CA GLU A 78 -4.90 -0.53 11.30
C GLU A 78 -5.45 -1.64 10.39
N VAL A 79 -4.56 -2.46 9.80
CA VAL A 79 -4.96 -3.61 8.98
C VAL A 79 -5.80 -4.58 9.80
N ALA A 80 -5.36 -4.94 11.02
CA ALA A 80 -6.08 -5.84 11.89
C ALA A 80 -7.46 -5.31 12.27
N VAL A 81 -7.59 -4.02 12.57
CA VAL A 81 -8.89 -3.41 12.89
C VAL A 81 -9.83 -3.43 11.68
N ARG A 82 -9.34 -3.09 10.46
CA ARG A 82 -10.18 -3.12 9.26
C ARG A 82 -10.63 -4.54 8.90
N LEU A 83 -9.76 -5.54 9.06
CA LEU A 83 -10.13 -6.94 8.85
C LEU A 83 -11.22 -7.40 9.84
N ARG A 84 -11.09 -7.04 11.12
CA ARG A 84 -12.11 -7.33 12.13
C ARG A 84 -13.44 -6.63 11.84
N ALA A 85 -13.40 -5.44 11.24
CA ALA A 85 -14.58 -4.69 10.82
C ALA A 85 -15.24 -5.26 9.53
N GLY A 86 -14.70 -6.33 8.94
CA GLY A 86 -15.27 -6.96 7.74
C GLY A 86 -14.95 -6.21 6.44
N ALA A 87 -13.88 -5.42 6.41
CA ALA A 87 -13.44 -4.76 5.18
C ALA A 87 -13.07 -5.81 4.10
N ASP A 88 -13.43 -5.51 2.86
CA ASP A 88 -13.07 -6.35 1.72
C ASP A 88 -11.55 -6.37 1.52
N VAL A 89 -11.02 -7.51 1.12
CA VAL A 89 -9.59 -7.76 0.91
C VAL A 89 -9.38 -8.16 -0.55
N PRO A 90 -9.14 -7.20 -1.45
CA PRO A 90 -8.80 -7.52 -2.83
C PRO A 90 -7.46 -8.24 -2.88
N ALA A 91 -7.38 -9.36 -3.62
CA ALA A 91 -6.22 -10.24 -3.60
C ALA A 91 -4.88 -9.57 -3.97
N LEU A 92 -4.86 -8.67 -4.97
CA LEU A 92 -3.62 -8.05 -5.49
C LEU A 92 -3.77 -6.56 -5.87
N GLY A 93 -4.94 -5.98 -5.66
CA GLY A 93 -5.25 -4.57 -5.98
C GLY A 93 -5.51 -4.31 -7.47
N PRO A 94 -6.35 -3.33 -7.82
CA PRO A 94 -6.77 -3.07 -9.20
C PRO A 94 -5.61 -2.66 -10.13
N VAL A 95 -4.56 -2.02 -9.60
CA VAL A 95 -3.38 -1.63 -10.39
C VAL A 95 -2.61 -2.85 -10.91
N TYR A 96 -2.44 -3.87 -10.08
CA TYR A 96 -1.80 -5.12 -10.51
C TYR A 96 -2.61 -5.80 -11.61
N HIS A 97 -3.93 -5.90 -11.44
CA HIS A 97 -4.81 -6.51 -12.43
C HIS A 97 -4.78 -5.78 -13.77
N LEU A 98 -4.75 -4.44 -13.77
CA LEU A 98 -4.65 -3.66 -15.00
C LEU A 98 -3.29 -3.78 -15.67
N ALA A 99 -2.20 -3.74 -14.91
CA ALA A 99 -0.86 -3.95 -15.43
C ALA A 99 -0.71 -5.35 -16.06
N HIS A 100 -1.27 -6.37 -15.40
CA HIS A 100 -1.23 -7.75 -15.89
C HIS A 100 -2.15 -7.96 -17.10
N ALA A 101 -3.36 -7.41 -17.09
CA ALA A 101 -4.28 -7.49 -18.23
C ALA A 101 -3.71 -6.79 -19.48
N ALA A 102 -3.09 -5.62 -19.32
CA ALA A 102 -2.43 -4.89 -20.41
C ALA A 102 -1.21 -5.65 -20.98
N ALA A 103 -0.55 -6.50 -20.18
CA ALA A 103 0.49 -7.40 -20.65
C ALA A 103 -0.07 -8.59 -21.45
N GLY A 104 -1.28 -9.07 -21.11
CA GLY A 104 -1.96 -10.16 -21.82
C GLY A 104 -2.49 -9.77 -23.22
N VAL A 105 -2.90 -8.50 -23.41
CA VAL A 105 -3.42 -8.00 -24.69
C VAL A 105 -2.32 -7.84 -25.77
N ARG A 106 -1.03 -7.93 -25.40
CA ARG A 106 0.11 -7.76 -26.30
C ARG A 106 0.61 -9.02 -27.01
N ARG A 107 -0.17 -10.11 -27.08
CA ARG A 107 0.17 -11.25 -27.96
C ARG A 107 -0.53 -11.11 -29.32
N PRO A 108 0.20 -10.99 -30.44
CA PRO A 108 -0.41 -11.01 -31.76
C PRO A 108 -1.11 -12.35 -31.98
N ARG A 109 -2.34 -12.29 -32.49
CA ARG A 109 -3.10 -13.45 -32.97
C ARG A 109 -2.28 -14.08 -34.11
N PRO A 110 -1.93 -15.38 -34.05
CA PRO A 110 -1.32 -16.03 -35.21
C PRO A 110 -2.36 -16.06 -36.34
N LEU A 111 -1.96 -15.55 -37.51
CA LEU A 111 -2.65 -15.75 -38.78
C LEU A 111 -2.53 -17.22 -39.20
#